data_AF-A0A0J1FKW6-F1
#
_entry.id   AF-A0A0J1FKW6-F1
#
_cell.length_a   1.000
_cell.length_b   1.000
_cell.length_c   1.000
_cell.angle_alpha   90.00
_cell.angle_beta   90.00
_cell.angle_gamma   90.00
#
_symmetry.space_group_name_H-M   'P 1'
#
loop_
_entity.id
_entity.type
_entity.pdbx_description
1 polymer ?
#
loop_
_entity_poly.entity_id
_entity_poly.type
_entity_poly.pdbx_seq_one_letter_code
_entity_poly.pdbx_strand_id
1 'polypeptide(L)'
;MALTLNLKTPIAAEPMTLAEAKNFLRVDLDDDDAFISSLVSSARDYCESATMRALGTESFELVLEDFPSDRDFIEIPRPPLQNIISAQYKDCYGVMRDIDPETIILDYDSEPGRIVLAYNRFWPIYIPWPAGAVIINFTAGYNAANPMPEGIKQAMYLLIGQWYTNREPMVDRRLTELNYSVDALLQPHRVITLEW
;
A
#
# COMPACT_ATOMS: atom_id res chain seq x y z
N MET A 1 -7.90 2.87 -18.70
CA MET A 1 -8.44 1.86 -17.77
C MET A 1 -8.87 2.59 -16.52
N ALA A 2 -10.17 2.65 -16.20
CA ALA A 2 -10.59 3.19 -14.92
C ALA A 2 -10.31 2.12 -13.86
N LEU A 3 -9.61 2.53 -12.81
CA LEU A 3 -9.18 1.68 -11.71
C LEU A 3 -9.80 2.27 -10.45
N THR A 4 -10.58 1.47 -9.72
CA THR A 4 -11.02 1.86 -8.37
C THR A 4 -10.33 0.94 -7.37
N LEU A 5 -9.71 1.54 -6.35
CA LEU A 5 -9.09 0.82 -5.25
C LEU A 5 -9.88 1.12 -3.97
N ASN A 6 -10.55 0.11 -3.43
CA ASN A 6 -11.32 0.21 -2.20
C ASN A 6 -10.58 -0.47 -1.05
N LEU A 7 -10.37 0.26 0.06
CA LEU A 7 -9.93 -0.35 1.31
C LEU A 7 -11.07 -1.18 1.91
N LYS A 8 -10.83 -2.46 2.20
CA LYS A 8 -11.82 -3.37 2.80
C LYS A 8 -11.58 -3.56 4.28
N THR A 9 -10.35 -3.89 4.64
CA THR A 9 -9.96 -4.08 6.04
C THR A 9 -8.77 -3.17 6.32
N PRO A 10 -8.93 -2.19 7.24
CA PRO A 10 -7.82 -1.32 7.62
C PRO A 10 -6.75 -2.11 8.37
N ILE A 11 -5.59 -1.48 8.53
CA ILE A 11 -4.49 -2.02 9.31
C ILE A 11 -4.93 -2.43 10.74
N ALA A 12 -4.60 -3.66 11.14
CA ALA A 12 -4.95 -4.18 12.46
C ALA A 12 -3.91 -3.84 13.55
N ALA A 13 -2.66 -3.60 13.16
CA ALA A 13 -1.57 -3.25 14.05
C ALA A 13 -0.60 -2.30 13.35
N GLU A 14 -0.27 -1.18 14.00
CA GLU A 14 0.65 -0.19 13.46
C GLU A 14 2.05 -0.79 13.23
N PRO A 15 2.76 -0.40 12.16
CA PRO A 15 4.09 -0.92 11.85
C PRO A 15 5.16 -0.43 12.85
N MET A 16 4.85 0.64 13.59
CA MET A 16 5.63 1.15 14.70
C MET A 16 4.80 1.07 15.98
N THR A 17 5.36 0.46 17.01
CA THR A 17 4.67 0.33 18.30
C THR A 17 4.76 1.63 19.11
N LEU A 18 3.80 1.82 20.02
CA LEU A 18 3.83 2.95 20.96
C LEU A 18 5.10 2.95 21.82
N ALA A 19 5.55 1.77 22.28
CA ALA A 19 6.77 1.66 23.08
C ALA A 19 8.02 2.12 22.31
N GLU A 20 8.11 1.77 21.02
CA GLU A 20 9.19 2.24 20.14
C GLU A 20 9.16 3.78 19.96
N ALA A 21 7.97 4.35 19.75
CA ALA A 21 7.81 5.80 19.62
C ALA A 21 8.15 6.54 20.93
N LYS A 22 7.70 6.04 22.09
CA LYS A 22 8.04 6.58 23.42
C LYS A 22 9.53 6.56 23.68
N ASN A 23 10.19 5.45 23.35
CA ASN A 23 11.64 5.33 23.51
C ASN A 23 12.40 6.35 22.64
N PHE A 24 11.95 6.58 21.40
CA PHE A 24 12.53 7.61 20.54
C PHE A 24 12.33 9.03 21.09
N LEU A 25 11.12 9.33 21.59
CA LEU A 25 10.78 10.63 22.18
C LEU A 25 11.35 10.84 23.60
N ARG A 26 11.85 9.78 24.24
CA ARG A 26 12.29 9.75 25.65
C ARG A 26 11.16 10.14 26.61
N VAL A 27 9.98 9.57 26.40
CA VAL A 27 8.78 9.78 27.23
C VAL A 27 8.49 8.52 28.04
N ASP A 28 8.60 8.63 29.37
CA ASP A 28 8.37 7.50 30.29
C ASP A 28 6.95 7.46 30.87
N LEU A 29 6.22 8.58 30.82
CA LEU A 29 4.87 8.73 31.38
C LEU A 29 3.81 8.25 30.39
N ASP A 30 2.65 7.83 30.90
CA ASP A 30 1.55 7.29 30.07
C ASP A 30 0.51 8.34 29.66
N ASP A 31 0.59 9.56 30.20
CA ASP A 31 -0.38 10.64 29.93
C ASP A 31 -0.44 11.04 28.44
N ASP A 32 0.67 10.88 27.72
CA ASP A 32 0.79 11.23 26.30
C ASP A 32 0.53 10.03 25.35
N ASP A 33 0.22 8.85 25.87
CA ASP A 33 0.12 7.62 25.06
C ASP A 33 -0.92 7.74 23.93
N ALA A 34 -2.07 8.33 24.22
CA ALA A 34 -3.12 8.55 23.23
C ALA A 34 -2.68 9.53 22.13
N PHE A 35 -1.90 10.55 22.48
CA PHE A 35 -1.37 11.53 21.53
C PHE A 35 -0.24 10.93 20.68
N ILE A 36 0.69 10.21 21.29
CA ILE A 36 1.78 9.54 20.57
C ILE A 36 1.20 8.50 19.60
N SER A 37 0.18 7.75 20.00
CA SER A 37 -0.50 6.80 19.12
C SER A 37 -1.10 7.46 17.88
N SER A 38 -1.74 8.63 18.03
CA SER A 38 -2.32 9.34 16.89
C SER A 38 -1.26 9.92 15.94
N LEU A 39 -0.10 10.32 16.49
CA LEU A 39 1.05 10.73 15.68
C LEU A 39 1.64 9.57 14.89
N VAL A 40 1.71 8.36 15.46
CA VAL A 40 2.16 7.15 14.75
C VAL A 40 1.26 6.88 13.54
N SER A 41 -0.07 6.85 13.72
CA SER A 41 -1.00 6.64 12.62
C SER A 41 -0.89 7.72 11.55
N SER A 42 -0.76 8.98 11.95
CA SER A 42 -0.57 10.11 11.02
C SER A 42 0.76 10.01 10.24
N ALA A 43 1.82 9.51 10.88
CA ALA A 43 3.12 9.36 10.26
C ALA A 43 3.11 8.22 9.24
N ARG A 44 2.42 7.12 9.57
CA ARG A 44 2.16 6.02 8.63
C ARG A 44 1.42 6.55 7.40
N ASP A 45 0.31 7.26 7.59
CA ASP A 45 -0.49 7.81 6.48
C ASP A 45 0.35 8.71 5.57
N TYR A 46 1.19 9.57 6.15
CA TYR A 46 2.11 10.41 5.39
C TYR A 46 3.09 9.57 4.57
N CYS A 47 3.79 8.62 5.20
CA CYS A 47 4.77 7.78 4.52
C CYS A 47 4.14 6.88 3.44
N GLU A 48 2.95 6.33 3.68
CA GLU A 48 2.18 5.56 2.68
C GLU A 48 1.78 6.43 1.49
N SER A 49 1.35 7.67 1.72
CA SER A 49 1.00 8.60 0.63
C SER A 49 2.23 8.98 -0.21
N ALA A 50 3.38 9.16 0.43
CA ALA A 50 4.62 9.55 -0.23
C ALA A 50 5.23 8.39 -1.03
N THR A 51 5.17 7.17 -0.49
CA THR A 51 5.79 5.99 -1.12
C THR A 51 4.85 5.22 -2.04
N MET A 52 3.53 5.44 -1.93
CA MET A 52 2.48 4.65 -2.58
C MET A 52 2.51 3.16 -2.20
N ARG A 53 3.05 2.85 -1.02
CA ARG A 53 3.10 1.51 -0.41
C ARG A 53 2.00 1.34 0.63
N ALA A 54 1.74 0.10 1.05
CA ALA A 54 1.05 -0.21 2.30
C ALA A 54 2.13 -0.52 3.36
N LEU A 55 2.14 0.19 4.49
CA LEU A 55 3.19 0.00 5.50
C LEU A 55 2.84 -1.06 6.54
N GLY A 56 1.55 -1.34 6.74
CA GLY A 56 1.10 -2.51 7.46
C GLY A 56 0.11 -3.35 6.67
N THR A 57 -0.26 -4.49 7.23
CA THR A 57 -1.12 -5.47 6.58
C THR A 57 -2.55 -4.92 6.44
N GLU A 58 -2.95 -4.65 5.20
CA GLU A 58 -4.27 -4.15 4.84
C GLU A 58 -4.86 -4.99 3.69
N SER A 59 -6.19 -5.05 3.63
CA SER A 59 -6.89 -5.74 2.54
C SER A 59 -7.63 -4.76 1.65
N PHE A 60 -7.45 -4.92 0.34
CA PHE A 60 -7.99 -4.05 -0.68
C PHE A 60 -8.79 -4.85 -1.70
N GLU A 61 -9.70 -4.13 -2.37
CA GLU A 61 -10.42 -4.58 -3.55
C GLU A 61 -10.03 -3.67 -4.72
N LEU A 62 -9.40 -4.27 -5.72
CA LEU A 62 -9.13 -3.65 -7.00
C LEU A 62 -10.29 -3.93 -7.95
N VAL A 63 -10.87 -2.88 -8.50
CA VAL A 63 -11.93 -2.97 -9.50
C VAL A 63 -11.42 -2.38 -10.81
N LEU A 64 -11.45 -3.19 -11.86
CA LEU A 64 -11.11 -2.81 -13.22
C LEU A 64 -12.34 -2.92 -14.12
N GLU A 65 -12.40 -2.08 -15.15
CA GLU A 65 -13.48 -2.14 -16.14
C GLU A 65 -13.40 -3.37 -17.04
N ASP A 66 -12.20 -3.85 -17.35
CA ASP A 66 -11.94 -5.04 -18.18
C ASP A 66 -10.51 -5.53 -17.94
N PHE A 67 -10.17 -6.72 -18.44
CA PHE A 67 -8.79 -7.19 -18.50
C PHE A 67 -7.95 -6.33 -19.44
N PRO A 68 -6.64 -6.15 -19.16
CA PRO A 68 -5.76 -5.40 -20.05
C PRO A 68 -5.64 -6.12 -21.40
N SER A 69 -5.83 -5.37 -22.48
CA SER A 69 -5.68 -5.87 -23.86
C SER A 69 -4.30 -5.56 -24.45
N ASP A 70 -3.58 -4.62 -23.84
CA ASP A 70 -2.26 -4.15 -24.26
C ASP A 70 -1.11 -4.88 -23.54
N ARG A 71 -1.41 -5.66 -22.49
CA ARG A 71 -0.40 -6.30 -21.63
C ARG A 71 -0.87 -7.65 -21.10
N ASP A 72 0.11 -8.51 -20.84
CA ASP A 72 -0.09 -9.84 -20.28
C ASP A 72 -0.07 -9.86 -18.74
N PHE A 73 -0.18 -8.70 -18.09
CA PHE A 73 -0.14 -8.60 -16.64
C PHE A 73 -1.04 -7.49 -16.10
N ILE A 74 -1.51 -7.68 -14.86
CA ILE A 74 -2.23 -6.70 -14.05
C ILE A 74 -1.31 -6.31 -12.89
N GLU A 75 -0.99 -5.03 -12.77
CA GLU A 75 -0.24 -4.50 -11.63
C GLU A 75 -1.16 -4.29 -10.44
N ILE A 76 -0.77 -4.83 -9.29
CA ILE A 76 -1.49 -4.70 -8.04
C ILE A 76 -0.93 -3.48 -7.28
N PRO A 77 -1.75 -2.46 -7.01
CA PRO A 77 -1.29 -1.26 -6.32
C PRO A 77 -0.94 -1.55 -4.87
N ARG A 78 -0.26 -0.59 -4.22
CA ARG A 78 0.13 -0.64 -2.80
C ARG A 78 1.07 -1.81 -2.45
N PRO A 79 2.27 -1.93 -3.05
CA PRO A 79 3.22 -2.95 -2.64
C PRO A 79 3.69 -2.75 -1.18
N PRO A 80 4.24 -3.79 -0.53
CA PRO A 80 4.45 -5.13 -1.07
C PRO A 80 3.17 -5.98 -1.05
N LEU A 81 2.98 -6.79 -2.10
CA LEU A 81 1.86 -7.75 -2.19
C LEU A 81 2.13 -8.95 -1.27
N GLN A 82 1.20 -9.26 -0.37
CA GLN A 82 1.33 -10.44 0.50
C GLN A 82 0.61 -11.66 -0.07
N ASN A 83 -0.65 -11.48 -0.46
CA ASN A 83 -1.49 -12.58 -0.92
C ASN A 83 -2.64 -12.06 -1.78
N ILE A 84 -3.06 -12.85 -2.78
CA ILE A 84 -4.31 -12.62 -3.49
C ILE A 84 -5.38 -13.52 -2.89
N ILE A 85 -6.46 -12.92 -2.41
CA ILE A 85 -7.58 -13.62 -1.76
C ILE A 85 -8.50 -14.20 -2.83
N SER A 86 -8.87 -13.39 -3.83
CA SER A 86 -9.67 -13.84 -4.97
C SER A 86 -9.43 -12.95 -6.19
N ALA A 87 -9.53 -13.55 -7.37
CA ALA A 87 -9.45 -12.88 -8.65
C ALA A 87 -10.64 -13.36 -9.50
N GLN A 88 -11.58 -12.46 -9.74
CA GLN A 88 -12.88 -12.79 -10.34
C GLN A 88 -13.24 -11.78 -11.42
N TYR A 89 -14.10 -12.20 -12.35
CA TYR A 89 -14.67 -11.34 -13.36
C TYR A 89 -16.17 -11.56 -13.52
N LYS A 90 -16.86 -10.54 -14.00
CA LYS A 90 -18.31 -10.47 -14.13
C LYS A 90 -18.71 -10.42 -15.59
N ASP A 91 -19.46 -11.42 -16.02
CA ASP A 91 -19.94 -11.51 -17.40
C ASP A 91 -21.13 -10.59 -17.68
N CYS A 92 -21.56 -10.55 -18.95
CA CYS A 92 -22.70 -9.76 -19.40
C CYS A 92 -24.06 -10.19 -18.81
N TYR A 93 -24.13 -11.36 -18.17
CA TYR A 93 -25.30 -11.82 -17.42
C TYR A 93 -25.24 -11.39 -15.94
N GLY A 94 -24.16 -10.72 -15.55
CA GLY A 94 -23.93 -10.25 -14.20
C GLY A 94 -23.47 -11.35 -13.24
N VAL A 95 -23.02 -12.49 -13.76
CA VAL A 95 -22.54 -13.62 -12.97
C VAL A 95 -21.04 -13.47 -12.71
N MET A 96 -20.64 -13.61 -11.45
CA MET A 96 -19.23 -13.65 -11.06
C MET A 96 -18.63 -15.02 -11.39
N ARG A 97 -17.46 -15.02 -12.01
CA ARG A 97 -16.67 -16.19 -12.36
C ARG A 97 -15.24 -16.02 -11.85
N ASP A 98 -14.68 -17.09 -11.31
CA ASP A 98 -13.28 -17.11 -10.93
C ASP A 98 -12.38 -17.20 -12.16
N ILE A 99 -11.23 -16.55 -12.09
CA ILE A 99 -10.15 -16.78 -13.06
C ILE A 99 -9.54 -18.15 -12.75
N ASP A 100 -9.37 -18.97 -13.79
CA ASP A 100 -8.71 -20.26 -13.66
C ASP A 100 -7.26 -20.08 -13.17
N PRO A 101 -6.85 -20.71 -12.06
CA PRO A 101 -5.48 -20.64 -11.56
C PRO A 101 -4.42 -21.10 -12.57
N GLU A 102 -4.76 -21.95 -13.54
CA GLU A 102 -3.81 -22.34 -14.61
C GLU A 102 -3.61 -21.26 -15.68
N THR A 103 -4.46 -20.24 -15.70
CA THR A 103 -4.37 -19.11 -16.63
C THR A 103 -3.43 -18.02 -16.13
N ILE A 104 -3.22 -17.94 -14.81
CA ILE A 104 -2.47 -16.87 -14.16
C ILE A 104 -1.28 -17.38 -13.34
N ILE A 105 -0.26 -16.54 -13.22
CA ILE A 105 0.90 -16.70 -12.34
C ILE A 105 0.91 -15.47 -11.43
N LEU A 106 1.11 -15.70 -10.14
CA LEU A 106 1.21 -14.64 -9.15
C LEU A 106 2.68 -14.29 -8.94
N ASP A 107 3.04 -13.05 -9.27
CA ASP A 107 4.38 -12.50 -9.07
C ASP A 107 4.37 -11.60 -7.82
N TYR A 108 4.91 -12.16 -6.74
CA TYR A 108 5.08 -11.47 -5.46
C TYR A 108 6.43 -10.76 -5.33
N ASP A 109 7.38 -11.06 -6.22
CA ASP A 109 8.76 -10.55 -6.16
C ASP A 109 8.88 -9.19 -6.85
N SER A 110 8.05 -8.93 -7.87
CA SER A 110 7.95 -7.60 -8.48
C SER A 110 7.38 -6.57 -7.50
N GLU A 111 7.89 -5.34 -7.59
CA GLU A 111 7.35 -4.19 -6.87
C GLU A 111 6.96 -3.10 -7.89
N PRO A 112 5.66 -2.91 -8.22
CA PRO A 112 4.47 -3.55 -7.63
C PRO A 112 4.29 -5.03 -7.97
N GLY A 113 3.58 -5.77 -7.10
CA GLY A 113 3.22 -7.17 -7.35
C GLY A 113 2.28 -7.30 -8.54
N ARG A 114 2.31 -8.44 -9.24
CA ARG A 114 1.60 -8.60 -10.52
C ARG A 114 0.84 -9.91 -10.60
N ILE A 115 -0.30 -9.88 -11.29
CA ILE A 115 -0.95 -11.08 -11.82
C ILE A 115 -0.57 -11.17 -13.29
N VAL A 116 0.21 -12.17 -13.66
CA VAL A 116 0.73 -12.35 -15.03
C VAL A 116 0.01 -13.52 -15.68
N LEU A 117 -0.23 -13.47 -16.98
CA LEU A 117 -0.72 -14.63 -17.72
C LEU A 117 0.34 -15.74 -17.73
N ALA A 118 -0.11 -16.97 -17.51
CA ALA A 118 0.74 -18.14 -17.70
C ALA A 118 1.14 -18.30 -19.18
N TYR A 119 2.21 -19.04 -19.42
CA TYR A 119 2.75 -19.20 -20.76
C TYR A 119 1.70 -19.78 -21.73
N ASN A 120 1.54 -19.13 -22.90
CA ASN A 120 0.58 -19.52 -23.92
C ASN A 120 -0.89 -19.55 -23.43
N ARG A 121 -1.22 -18.65 -22.48
CA ARG A 121 -2.58 -18.38 -22.04
C ARG A 121 -3.00 -16.97 -22.42
N PHE A 122 -4.30 -16.71 -22.36
CA PHE A 122 -4.91 -15.42 -22.63
C PHE A 122 -5.87 -15.11 -21.49
N TRP A 123 -6.17 -13.83 -21.27
CA TRP A 123 -7.27 -13.45 -20.40
C TRP A 123 -8.58 -14.12 -20.88
N PRO A 124 -9.51 -14.43 -19.96
CA PRO A 124 -10.80 -15.02 -20.32
C PRO A 124 -11.48 -14.23 -21.45
N ILE A 125 -11.97 -14.94 -22.47
CA ILE A 125 -12.75 -14.34 -23.55
C ILE A 125 -14.20 -14.27 -23.08
N TYR A 126 -14.70 -13.06 -22.87
CA TYR A 126 -16.04 -12.82 -22.34
C TYR A 126 -16.57 -11.45 -22.80
N ILE A 127 -17.85 -11.19 -22.53
CA ILE A 127 -18.42 -9.85 -22.68
C ILE A 127 -18.46 -9.25 -21.27
N PRO A 128 -17.73 -8.15 -21.00
CA PRO A 128 -17.65 -7.58 -19.66
C PRO A 128 -18.97 -6.94 -19.23
N TRP A 129 -19.24 -6.99 -17.92
CA TRP A 129 -20.29 -6.17 -17.32
C TRP A 129 -19.96 -4.67 -17.52
N PRO A 130 -20.94 -3.78 -17.75
CA PRO A 130 -20.67 -2.39 -18.14
C PRO A 130 -19.87 -1.53 -17.14
N ALA A 131 -19.69 -1.99 -15.90
CA ALA A 131 -18.94 -1.28 -14.88
C ALA A 131 -18.27 -2.26 -13.90
N GLY A 132 -16.96 -2.13 -13.68
CA GLY A 132 -16.22 -2.94 -12.71
C GLY A 132 -16.28 -4.44 -13.00
N ALA A 133 -15.97 -4.83 -14.23
CA ALA A 133 -16.08 -6.22 -14.66
C ALA A 133 -15.04 -7.14 -14.03
N VAL A 134 -13.89 -6.65 -13.57
CA VAL A 134 -12.86 -7.49 -12.92
C VAL A 134 -12.67 -7.00 -11.49
N ILE A 135 -12.72 -7.93 -10.55
CA ILE A 135 -12.61 -7.67 -9.11
C ILE A 135 -11.50 -8.56 -8.55
N ILE A 136 -10.49 -7.94 -7.94
CA ILE A 136 -9.37 -8.63 -7.32
C ILE A 136 -9.30 -8.20 -5.86
N ASN A 137 -9.49 -9.16 -4.95
CA ASN A 137 -9.30 -8.95 -3.53
C ASN A 137 -7.90 -9.43 -3.15
N PHE A 138 -7.14 -8.58 -2.46
CA PHE A 138 -5.76 -8.89 -2.09
C PHE A 138 -5.38 -8.27 -0.76
N THR A 139 -4.34 -8.82 -0.16
CA THR A 139 -3.71 -8.31 1.06
C THR A 139 -2.32 -7.79 0.70
N ALA A 140 -2.01 -6.58 1.16
CA ALA A 140 -0.73 -5.93 0.96
C ALA A 140 -0.21 -5.35 2.26
N GLY A 141 1.10 -5.09 2.32
CA GLY A 141 1.76 -4.50 3.47
C GLY A 141 3.02 -5.23 3.90
N TYR A 142 3.83 -4.58 4.73
CA TYR A 142 4.94 -5.27 5.40
C TYR A 142 4.44 -6.16 6.53
N ASN A 143 5.16 -7.24 6.80
CA ASN A 143 4.87 -8.19 7.87
C ASN A 143 6.16 -8.75 8.49
N ALA A 144 6.05 -9.71 9.41
CA ALA A 144 7.22 -10.27 10.06
C ALA A 144 8.19 -11.01 9.09
N ALA A 145 7.69 -11.53 7.98
CA ALA A 145 8.50 -12.22 6.97
C ALA A 145 9.15 -11.26 5.96
N ASN A 146 8.47 -10.15 5.66
CA ASN A 146 8.98 -9.05 4.85
C ASN A 146 8.88 -7.74 5.66
N PRO A 147 9.90 -7.44 6.49
CA PRO A 147 9.86 -6.29 7.39
C PRO A 147 9.95 -4.96 6.63
N MET A 148 9.34 -3.93 7.20
CA MET A 148 9.42 -2.57 6.66
C MET A 148 10.89 -2.10 6.61
N PRO A 149 11.33 -1.50 5.49
CA PRO A 149 12.68 -0.95 5.39
C PRO A 149 12.97 0.08 6.48
N GLU A 150 14.16 0.00 7.07
CA GLU A 150 14.60 0.90 8.14
C GLU A 150 14.56 2.38 7.72
N GLY A 151 14.76 2.69 6.43
CA GLY A 151 14.65 4.07 5.92
C GLY A 151 13.27 4.68 6.13
N ILE A 152 12.21 3.90 5.89
CA ILE A 152 10.83 4.33 6.12
C ILE A 152 10.56 4.45 7.62
N LYS A 153 11.03 3.49 8.41
CA LYS A 153 10.90 3.53 9.87
C LYS A 153 11.54 4.80 10.46
N GLN A 154 12.73 5.15 9.98
CA GLN A 154 13.44 6.35 10.40
C GLN A 154 12.71 7.63 9.98
N ALA A 155 12.13 7.66 8.78
CA ALA A 155 11.31 8.78 8.33
C ALA A 155 10.10 9.00 9.26
N MET A 156 9.42 7.92 9.68
CA MET A 156 8.33 8.01 10.64
C MET A 156 8.79 8.59 11.99
N TYR A 157 9.94 8.15 12.53
CA TYR A 157 10.48 8.72 13.77
C TYR A 157 10.73 10.23 13.67
N LEU A 158 11.31 10.70 12.57
CA LEU A 158 11.56 12.13 12.36
C LEU A 158 10.26 12.94 12.33
N LEU A 159 9.22 12.45 11.65
CA LEU A 159 7.90 13.08 11.62
C LEU A 159 7.26 13.13 13.02
N ILE A 160 7.26 12.01 13.73
CA ILE A 160 6.69 11.91 15.09
C ILE A 160 7.40 12.87 16.04
N GLY A 161 8.75 12.89 16.03
CA GLY A 161 9.55 13.81 16.85
C GLY A 161 9.21 15.28 16.59
N GLN A 162 9.01 15.64 15.33
CA GLN A 162 8.65 17.00 14.96
C GLN A 162 7.25 17.38 15.44
N TRP A 163 6.24 16.56 15.16
CA TRP A 163 4.84 16.86 15.50
C TRP A 163 4.57 16.78 17.00
N TYR A 164 5.30 15.93 17.73
CA TYR A 164 5.21 15.91 19.19
C TYR A 164 5.78 17.21 19.79
N THR A 165 6.93 17.68 19.30
CA THR A 165 7.56 18.92 19.78
C THR A 165 6.79 20.17 19.37
N ASN A 166 6.23 20.19 18.16
CA ASN A 166 5.56 21.35 17.58
C ASN A 166 4.08 21.05 17.37
N ARG A 167 3.23 21.61 18.23
CA ARG A 167 1.76 21.45 18.18
C ARG A 167 1.05 22.49 17.30
N GLU A 168 1.82 23.37 16.67
CA GLU A 168 1.34 24.41 15.77
C GLU A 168 1.97 24.23 14.40
N PRO A 169 1.29 24.65 13.31
CA PRO A 169 1.89 24.66 11.99
C PRO A 169 3.13 25.57 12.01
N MET A 170 4.28 25.00 11.72
CA MET A 170 5.51 25.77 11.60
C MET A 170 5.47 26.62 10.30
N VAL A 171 6.12 27.78 10.27
CA VAL A 171 6.11 28.69 9.09
C VAL A 171 7.53 29.19 8.74
N ASP A 172 8.59 28.44 9.08
CA ASP A 172 9.98 28.91 8.96
C ASP A 172 10.92 27.90 8.25
N ARG A 173 12.13 28.35 7.88
CA ARG A 173 13.19 27.63 7.14
C ARG A 173 13.57 26.26 7.73
N ARG A 174 13.34 26.02 9.02
CA ARG A 174 13.54 24.71 9.66
C ARG A 174 12.63 23.61 9.09
N LEU A 175 11.45 23.95 8.57
CA LEU A 175 10.56 22.99 7.90
C LEU A 175 11.17 22.42 6.62
N THR A 176 11.79 23.27 5.81
CA THR A 176 12.35 22.85 4.53
C THR A 176 13.49 21.84 4.67
N GLU A 177 14.26 21.90 5.75
CA GLU A 177 15.39 20.98 6.00
C GLU A 177 14.94 19.60 6.48
N LEU A 178 13.90 19.53 7.32
CA LEU A 178 13.35 18.24 7.75
C LEU A 178 12.56 17.58 6.64
N ASN A 179 11.74 18.34 5.90
CA ASN A 179 11.03 17.80 4.74
C ASN A 179 12.03 17.19 3.75
N TYR A 180 13.15 17.87 3.50
CA TYR A 180 14.23 17.30 2.67
C TYR A 180 14.80 15.99 3.23
N SER A 181 14.98 15.88 4.55
CA SER A 181 15.53 14.68 5.20
C SER A 181 14.56 13.50 5.14
N VAL A 182 13.27 13.75 5.40
CA VAL A 182 12.20 12.76 5.30
C VAL A 182 12.02 12.33 3.85
N ASP A 183 11.95 13.28 2.92
CA ASP A 183 11.78 12.99 1.50
C ASP A 183 12.97 12.20 0.94
N ALA A 184 14.21 12.54 1.34
CA ALA A 184 15.40 11.79 0.94
C ALA A 184 15.40 10.33 1.44
N LEU A 185 14.79 10.05 2.60
CA LEU A 185 14.62 8.69 3.11
C LEU A 185 13.49 7.94 2.40
N LEU A 186 12.42 8.62 2.01
CA LEU A 186 11.27 8.00 1.35
C LEU A 186 11.45 7.83 -0.16
N GLN A 187 12.25 8.68 -0.80
CA GLN A 187 12.46 8.69 -2.26
C GLN A 187 12.90 7.34 -2.85
N PRO A 188 13.85 6.59 -2.24
CA PRO A 188 14.26 5.28 -2.76
C PRO A 188 13.16 4.22 -2.69
N HIS A 189 12.18 4.39 -1.80
CA HIS A 189 11.09 3.44 -1.58
C HIS A 189 9.81 3.81 -2.33
N ARG A 190 9.81 4.94 -3.04
CA ARG A 190 8.68 5.38 -3.85
C ARG A 190 8.47 4.41 -5.01
N VAL A 191 7.23 3.95 -5.15
CA VAL A 191 6.82 3.12 -6.29
C VAL A 191 6.87 3.98 -7.55
N ILE A 192 7.72 3.59 -8.50
CA ILE A 192 7.82 4.21 -9.82
C ILE A 192 7.17 3.26 -10.81
N THR A 193 5.98 3.60 -11.29
CA THR A 193 5.40 2.96 -12.47
C THR A 193 6.19 3.41 -13.68
N LEU A 194 6.93 2.49 -14.31
CA LEU A 194 7.57 2.74 -15.59
C LEU A 194 6.48 2.64 -16.67
N GLU A 195 5.93 3.78 -17.08
CA GLU A 195 5.14 3.86 -18.30
C GLU A 195 6.11 3.88 -19.49
N TRP A 196 6.14 2.80 -20.27
CA TRP A 196 6.83 2.70 -21.55
C TRP A 196 5.85 2.88 -22.72
#